data_AF-A0A7W1GB71-F1
#
_entry.id   AF-A0A7W1GB71-F1
#
_cell.length_a   1.000
_cell.length_b   1.000
_cell.length_c   1.000
_cell.angle_alpha   90.00
_cell.angle_beta   90.00
_cell.angle_gamma   90.00
#
_symmetry.space_group_name_H-M   'P 1'
#
loop_
_entity.id
_entity.type
_entity.pdbx_description
1 polymer ?
#
loop_
_entity_poly.entity_id
_entity_poly.type
_entity_poly.pdbx_seq_one_letter_code
_entity_poly.pdbx_strand_id
1 'polypeptide(L)'
;MGALAVAVGALGTTLLLKRRKNVRQRRTLGRDEGRSSADRWARPGMSVTFRGELMPGRSRAERTYKVVRLLPSGRVVLEGFAGEHTETEFEALR
;
A
#
# COMPACT_ATOMS: atom_id res chain seq x y z
N MET A 1 51.38 -21.90 -56.28
CA MET A 1 51.21 -20.90 -55.22
C MET A 1 49.73 -20.59 -55.09
N GLY A 2 49.02 -21.24 -54.16
CA GLY A 2 47.58 -21.04 -53.92
C GLY A 2 47.32 -21.23 -52.43
N ALA A 3 46.81 -20.19 -51.77
CA ALA A 3 46.81 -20.03 -50.33
C ALA A 3 45.77 -20.88 -49.60
N LEU A 4 46.17 -21.42 -48.44
CA LEU A 4 45.33 -22.09 -47.45
C LEU A 4 44.29 -21.12 -46.86
N ALA A 5 43.00 -21.47 -46.93
CA ALA A 5 41.96 -20.89 -46.08
C ALA A 5 41.64 -21.89 -44.96
N VAL A 6 42.06 -21.58 -43.74
CA VAL A 6 41.76 -22.38 -42.54
C VAL A 6 40.33 -22.07 -42.10
N ALA A 7 39.45 -23.06 -42.20
CA ALA A 7 38.11 -23.00 -41.63
C ALA A 7 38.18 -23.27 -40.12
N VAL A 8 37.89 -22.26 -39.30
CA VAL A 8 37.76 -22.39 -37.84
C VAL A 8 36.29 -22.64 -37.52
N GLY A 9 35.92 -23.91 -37.35
CA GLY A 9 34.62 -24.32 -36.81
C GLY A 9 34.64 -24.25 -35.28
N ALA A 10 33.88 -23.34 -34.70
CA ALA A 10 33.73 -23.23 -33.25
C ALA A 10 32.83 -24.37 -32.72
N LEU A 11 33.43 -25.27 -31.96
CA LEU A 11 32.75 -26.25 -31.11
C LEU A 11 32.14 -25.55 -29.89
N GLY A 12 30.98 -26.02 -29.42
CA GLY A 12 30.66 -25.93 -27.99
C GLY A 12 29.24 -25.55 -27.63
N THR A 13 28.39 -26.56 -27.52
CA THR A 13 27.10 -26.59 -26.82
C THR A 13 27.15 -26.00 -25.41
N THR A 14 26.31 -25.01 -25.08
CA THR A 14 25.63 -24.98 -23.77
C THR A 14 24.23 -24.40 -23.93
N LEU A 15 23.27 -25.33 -24.02
CA LEU A 15 21.87 -25.08 -23.78
C LEU A 15 21.69 -24.77 -22.28
N LEU A 16 21.41 -23.53 -21.92
CA LEU A 16 20.83 -23.21 -20.61
C LEU A 16 19.57 -22.36 -20.80
N LEU A 17 18.50 -23.08 -21.15
CA LEU A 17 17.14 -22.68 -20.82
C LEU A 17 17.03 -22.53 -19.30
N LYS A 18 16.92 -21.29 -18.79
CA LYS A 18 16.38 -21.06 -17.46
C LYS A 18 15.39 -19.91 -17.44
N ARG A 19 14.13 -20.31 -17.62
CA ARG A 19 12.92 -19.83 -16.93
C ARG A 19 13.16 -18.62 -16.02
N ARG A 20 12.39 -17.54 -16.21
CA ARG A 20 11.10 -17.37 -15.52
C ARG A 20 10.37 -16.10 -15.98
N LYS A 21 9.09 -16.30 -16.25
CA LYS A 21 8.00 -15.32 -16.28
C LYS A 21 8.24 -14.14 -15.34
N ASN A 22 8.06 -12.92 -15.84
CA ASN A 22 7.20 -11.94 -15.19
C ASN A 22 6.84 -10.80 -16.16
N VAL A 23 5.87 -11.11 -17.01
CA VAL A 23 4.81 -10.14 -17.34
C VAL A 23 4.25 -9.67 -15.99
N ARG A 24 4.50 -8.42 -15.59
CA ARG A 24 3.56 -7.53 -14.89
C ARG A 24 4.26 -6.27 -14.36
N GLN A 25 3.58 -5.15 -14.58
CA GLN A 25 3.62 -3.93 -13.75
C GLN A 25 4.86 -3.05 -13.81
N ARG A 26 5.08 -2.42 -14.97
CA ARG A 26 5.72 -1.09 -15.04
C ARG A 26 4.68 0.04 -15.06
N ARG A 27 3.62 -0.11 -14.27
CA ARG A 27 2.55 0.89 -14.05
C ARG A 27 2.04 0.73 -12.63
N THR A 28 2.54 1.57 -11.71
CA THR A 28 1.87 2.16 -10.52
C THR A 28 2.89 2.62 -9.47
N LEU A 29 3.79 3.56 -9.81
CA LEU A 29 4.63 4.25 -8.82
C LEU A 29 3.96 5.52 -8.26
N GLY A 30 2.63 5.60 -8.31
CA GLY A 30 1.86 6.78 -7.87
C GLY A 30 0.57 6.43 -7.12
N ARG A 31 0.44 5.23 -6.56
CA ARG A 31 -0.83 4.77 -5.93
C ARG A 31 -0.65 3.88 -4.69
N ASP A 32 0.48 3.97 -4.00
CA ASP A 32 0.70 3.20 -2.76
C ASP A 32 0.98 4.09 -1.54
N GLU A 33 1.46 5.31 -1.74
CA GLU A 33 1.83 6.20 -0.63
C GLU A 33 0.60 6.62 0.22
N GLY A 34 -0.53 6.90 -0.43
CA GLY A 34 -1.79 7.23 0.25
C GLY A 34 -2.43 6.05 1.00
N ARG A 35 -2.20 4.81 0.54
CA ARG A 35 -2.68 3.61 1.26
C ARG A 35 -1.81 3.33 2.48
N SER A 36 -0.49 3.47 2.35
CA SER A 36 0.44 3.11 3.42
C SER A 36 0.37 4.07 4.63
N SER A 37 0.09 5.36 4.40
CA SER A 37 -0.09 6.29 5.52
C SER A 37 -1.46 6.12 6.19
N ALA A 38 -2.52 5.94 5.42
CA ALA A 38 -3.87 5.79 5.97
C ALA A 38 -4.04 4.44 6.71
N ASP A 39 -3.45 3.37 6.19
CA ASP A 39 -3.43 2.05 6.84
C ASP A 39 -2.65 2.04 8.18
N ARG A 40 -1.76 3.02 8.41
CA ARG A 40 -1.03 3.14 9.68
C ARG A 40 -1.91 3.63 10.83
N TRP A 41 -2.80 4.58 10.57
CA TRP A 41 -3.62 5.17 11.64
C TRP A 41 -5.05 4.65 11.69
N ALA A 42 -5.53 4.05 10.60
CA ALA A 42 -6.88 3.50 10.52
C ALA A 42 -6.93 2.18 9.76
N ARG A 43 -7.45 1.16 10.42
CA ARG A 43 -7.77 -0.14 9.83
C ARG A 43 -9.16 -0.58 10.26
N PRO A 44 -9.92 -1.31 9.43
CA PRO A 44 -11.18 -1.92 9.87
C PRO A 44 -11.00 -2.69 11.19
N GLY A 45 -11.87 -2.42 12.17
CA GLY A 45 -11.82 -2.96 13.53
C GLY A 45 -10.97 -2.15 14.53
N MET A 46 -10.15 -1.21 14.06
CA MET A 46 -9.32 -0.36 14.92
C MET A 46 -10.15 0.71 15.63
N SER A 47 -9.82 0.98 16.89
CA SER A 47 -10.43 2.08 17.63
C SER A 47 -9.69 3.39 17.35
N VAL A 48 -10.44 4.43 17.00
CA VAL A 48 -9.95 5.80 16.86
C VAL A 48 -10.71 6.71 17.81
N THR A 49 -10.05 7.74 18.34
CA THR A 49 -10.65 8.65 19.33
C THR A 49 -10.68 10.06 18.78
N PHE A 50 -11.86 10.66 18.67
CA PHE A 50 -11.97 12.05 18.24
C PHE A 50 -11.32 12.98 19.25
N ARG A 51 -10.72 14.06 18.75
CA ARG A 51 -10.13 15.09 19.60
C ARG A 51 -11.18 15.79 20.47
N GLY A 52 -10.77 16.24 21.66
CA GLY A 52 -11.67 16.83 22.64
C GLY A 52 -12.29 18.14 22.16
N GLU A 53 -11.57 18.89 21.34
CA GLU A 53 -12.05 20.13 20.74
C GLU A 53 -13.21 19.93 19.75
N LEU A 54 -13.31 18.76 19.11
CA LEU A 54 -14.37 18.48 18.13
C LEU A 54 -15.66 17.96 18.78
N MET A 55 -15.55 17.39 19.98
CA MET A 55 -16.67 16.80 20.71
C MET A 55 -16.62 17.23 22.19
N PRO A 56 -16.85 18.54 22.47
CA PRO A 56 -16.80 19.05 23.83
C PRO A 56 -17.88 18.40 24.72
N GLY A 57 -17.58 18.30 26.02
CA GLY A 57 -18.50 17.70 26.99
C GLY A 57 -18.61 16.17 26.91
N ARG A 58 -17.88 15.51 26.01
CA ARG A 58 -17.80 14.04 25.95
C ARG A 58 -16.50 13.50 26.52
N SER A 59 -16.60 12.44 27.29
CA SER A 59 -15.44 11.71 27.81
C SER A 59 -14.65 11.08 26.66
N ARG A 60 -13.41 10.67 26.93
CA ARG A 60 -12.58 10.01 25.92
C ARG A 60 -13.25 8.73 25.39
N ALA A 61 -13.86 7.94 26.28
CA ALA A 61 -14.55 6.71 25.92
C ALA A 61 -15.75 6.96 24.98
N GLU A 62 -16.50 8.03 25.22
CA GLU A 62 -17.65 8.43 24.37
C GLU A 62 -17.22 9.02 23.02
N ARG A 63 -15.95 9.38 22.88
CA ARG A 63 -15.33 9.87 21.63
C ARG A 63 -14.56 8.78 20.89
N THR A 64 -14.51 7.56 21.42
CA THR A 64 -13.82 6.42 20.79
C THR A 64 -14.79 5.59 19.97
N TYR A 65 -14.48 5.40 18.70
CA TYR A 65 -15.28 4.65 17.74
C TYR A 65 -14.44 3.60 17.02
N LYS A 66 -15.09 2.54 16.53
CA LYS A 66 -14.43 1.55 15.67
C LYS A 66 -14.50 1.96 14.21
N VAL A 67 -13.39 1.80 13.50
CA VAL A 67 -13.35 1.95 12.05
C VAL A 67 -14.05 0.76 11.40
N VAL A 68 -15.04 1.01 10.57
CA VAL A 68 -15.72 -0.02 9.76
C VAL A 68 -14.98 -0.21 8.44
N ARG A 69 -14.60 0.90 7.80
CA ARG A 69 -13.99 0.89 6.48
C ARG A 69 -13.02 2.04 6.31
N LEU A 70 -11.86 1.74 5.71
CA LEU A 70 -10.94 2.74 5.18
C LEU A 70 -11.23 2.96 3.69
N LEU A 71 -11.43 4.21 3.29
CA LEU A 71 -11.72 4.59 1.91
C LEU A 71 -10.43 4.85 1.12
N PRO A 72 -10.45 4.70 -0.21
CA PRO A 72 -9.28 5.04 -1.05
C PRO A 72 -8.83 6.50 -0.96
N SER A 73 -9.70 7.38 -0.49
CA SER A 73 -9.41 8.81 -0.23
C SER A 73 -8.56 9.03 1.03
N GLY A 74 -8.34 8.00 1.85
CA GLY A 74 -7.72 8.13 3.18
C GLY A 74 -8.71 8.52 4.29
N ARG A 75 -10.01 8.64 3.97
CA ARG A 75 -11.07 8.87 4.96
C ARG A 75 -11.57 7.56 5.57
N VAL A 76 -12.16 7.63 6.76
CA VAL A 76 -12.71 6.47 7.46
C VAL A 76 -14.21 6.59 7.67
N VAL A 77 -14.89 5.45 7.61
CA VAL A 77 -16.29 5.29 8.04
C VAL A 77 -16.27 4.58 9.39
N LEU A 78 -17.03 5.09 10.34
CA LEU A 78 -17.06 4.64 11.73
C LEU A 78 -18.33 3.85 12.05
N GLU A 79 -18.23 2.96 13.04
CA GLU A 79 -19.35 2.16 13.51
C GLU A 79 -20.36 3.04 14.26
N GLY A 80 -21.60 3.07 13.78
CA GLY A 80 -22.68 3.84 14.40
C GLY A 80 -22.51 5.37 14.38
N PHE A 81 -21.54 5.89 13.62
CA PHE A 81 -21.29 7.33 13.50
C PHE A 81 -21.31 7.78 12.05
N ALA A 82 -22.16 8.76 11.74
CA ALA A 82 -22.45 9.16 10.38
C ALA A 82 -21.36 10.06 9.81
N GLY A 83 -21.03 9.83 8.53
CA GLY A 83 -20.08 10.64 7.78
C GLY A 83 -18.76 9.94 7.48
N GLU A 84 -17.91 10.67 6.76
CA GLU A 84 -16.54 10.27 6.45
C GLU A 84 -15.56 11.19 7.17
N HIS A 85 -14.60 10.61 7.90
CA HIS A 85 -13.69 11.35 8.77
C HIS A 85 -12.25 11.25 8.31
N THR A 86 -11.46 12.26 8.66
CA THR A 86 -10.05 12.42 8.33
C THR A 86 -9.17 12.23 9.55
N GLU A 87 -7.92 11.84 9.34
CA GLU A 87 -6.93 11.58 10.42
C GLU A 87 -6.83 12.74 11.42
N THR A 88 -6.89 13.97 10.92
CA THR A 88 -6.72 15.19 11.71
C THR A 88 -7.82 15.41 12.75
N GLU A 89 -8.97 14.77 12.59
CA GLU A 89 -10.08 14.82 13.55
C GLU A 89 -9.84 13.92 14.77
N PHE A 90 -8.83 13.05 14.72
CA PHE A 90 -8.52 12.10 15.76
C PHE A 90 -7.30 12.50 16.59
N GLU A 91 -7.24 11.96 17.80
CA GLU A 91 -6.04 11.96 18.64
C GLU A 91 -4.96 11.10 17.95
N ALA A 92 -3.70 11.51 18.04
CA ALA A 92 -2.59 10.73 17.52
C ALA A 92 -2.50 9.38 18.24
N LEU A 93 -2.25 8.31 17.48
CA LEU A 93 -1.95 7.00 18.05
C LEU A 93 -0.63 7.08 18.83
N ARG A 94 -0.66 6.62 20.08
CA ARG A 94 0.53 6.45 20.92
C ARG A 94 0.99 5.00 20.93
#